data_AF-A0A1Q8QU22-F1
#
_entry.id   AF-A0A1Q8QU22-F1
#
_cell.length_a   1.000
_cell.length_b   1.000
_cell.length_c   1.000
_cell.angle_alpha   90.00
_cell.angle_beta   90.00
_cell.angle_gamma   90.00
#
_symmetry.space_group_name_H-M   'P 1'
#
loop_
_entity.id
_entity.type
_entity.pdbx_description
1 polymer ?
#
loop_
_entity_poly.entity_id
_entity_poly.type
_entity_poly.pdbx_seq_one_letter_code
_entity_poly.pdbx_strand_id
1 'polypeptide(L)'
;MLKKFAVSFLTVAFLALSAATSLAAPDPAKLDELKALNQQMFTLKKQMVDKQLDAGLLDQEKATKIKTFIEERQKQMEADFAKGQYTGFGKKQGQGFNKGCKRQAPDTPKTSPSPSNT
;
A
#
# COMPACT_ATOMS: atom_id res chain seq x y z
N MET A 1 -39.35 33.37 5.98
CA MET A 1 -38.73 32.03 5.92
C MET A 1 -37.59 32.05 4.90
N LEU A 2 -36.36 32.38 5.34
CA LEU A 2 -35.23 32.65 4.43
C LEU A 2 -33.92 32.07 5.01
N LYS A 3 -33.89 30.78 5.31
CA LYS A 3 -32.72 30.10 5.91
C LYS A 3 -32.50 28.68 5.39
N LYS A 4 -32.86 28.40 4.13
CA LYS A 4 -32.74 27.05 3.55
C LYS A 4 -32.20 27.04 2.12
N PHE A 5 -31.17 27.84 1.81
CA PHE A 5 -30.50 27.76 0.49
C PHE A 5 -28.98 28.02 0.54
N ALA A 6 -28.35 27.92 1.71
CA ALA A 6 -26.89 28.13 1.84
C ALA A 6 -26.05 26.85 1.73
N VAL A 7 -26.68 25.69 1.49
CA VAL A 7 -25.99 24.38 1.57
C VAL A 7 -25.75 23.74 0.18
N SER A 8 -26.20 24.36 -0.92
CA SER A 8 -26.14 23.72 -2.25
C SER A 8 -25.07 24.26 -3.22
N PHE A 9 -24.10 25.07 -2.77
CA PHE A 9 -23.06 25.63 -3.65
C PHE A 9 -21.67 25.02 -3.50
N LEU A 10 -21.42 24.19 -2.47
CA LEU A 10 -20.09 23.57 -2.27
C LEU A 10 -19.83 22.41 -3.24
N THR A 11 -20.87 21.83 -3.86
CA THR A 11 -20.76 20.62 -4.68
C THR A 11 -20.52 20.87 -6.17
N VAL A 12 -20.63 22.11 -6.66
CA VAL A 12 -20.43 22.42 -8.10
C VAL A 12 -18.98 22.81 -8.42
N ALA A 13 -18.17 23.17 -7.42
CA ALA A 13 -16.76 23.52 -7.64
C ALA A 13 -15.85 22.29 -7.95
N PHE A 14 -16.34 21.06 -7.77
CA PHE A 14 -15.55 19.84 -7.98
C PHE A 14 -15.58 19.30 -9.41
N LEU A 15 -16.30 19.95 -10.34
CA LEU A 15 -16.59 19.42 -11.68
C LEU A 15 -16.01 20.26 -12.83
N ALA A 16 -14.82 20.83 -12.66
CA ALA A 16 -14.13 21.57 -13.71
C ALA A 16 -12.60 21.44 -13.62
N LEU A 17 -12.06 20.22 -13.63
CA LEU A 17 -10.64 20.03 -13.98
C LEU A 17 -10.36 18.66 -14.58
N SER A 18 -11.08 18.28 -15.63
CA SER A 18 -10.64 17.23 -16.55
C SER A 18 -9.90 17.85 -17.74
N ALA A 19 -8.87 18.64 -17.46
CA ALA A 19 -7.84 18.92 -18.46
C ALA A 19 -6.92 17.70 -18.46
N ALA A 20 -6.94 16.92 -19.54
CA ALA A 20 -5.97 15.88 -19.78
C ALA A 20 -4.58 16.51 -19.79
N THR A 21 -3.88 16.48 -18.66
CA THR A 21 -2.46 16.81 -18.60
C THR A 21 -1.74 15.75 -19.40
N SER A 22 -1.24 16.12 -20.58
CA SER A 22 -0.14 15.39 -21.19
C SER A 22 0.95 15.25 -20.13
N LEU A 23 1.45 14.03 -19.94
CA LEU A 23 2.51 13.75 -18.98
C LEU A 23 3.79 14.42 -19.49
N ALA A 24 3.95 15.71 -19.20
CA ALA A 24 5.20 16.42 -19.33
C ALA A 24 6.24 15.78 -18.40
N ALA A 25 7.52 15.93 -18.72
CA ALA A 25 8.60 15.49 -17.85
C ALA A 25 8.36 15.99 -16.41
N PRO A 26 8.56 15.15 -15.39
CA PRO A 26 8.24 15.52 -14.02
C PRO A 26 9.02 16.77 -13.60
N ASP A 27 8.31 17.78 -13.09
CA ASP A 27 8.91 18.99 -12.55
C ASP A 27 9.81 18.65 -11.36
N PRO A 28 11.12 18.99 -11.39
CA PRO A 28 12.06 18.68 -10.33
C PRO A 28 11.62 19.23 -8.96
N ALA A 29 10.99 20.41 -8.90
CA ALA A 29 10.51 20.97 -7.64
C ALA A 29 9.38 20.11 -7.03
N LYS A 30 8.51 19.56 -7.88
CA LYS A 30 7.43 18.65 -7.46
C LYS A 30 7.94 17.25 -7.09
N LEU A 31 9.06 16.82 -7.66
CA LEU A 31 9.72 15.58 -7.25
C LEU A 31 10.34 15.69 -5.85
N ASP A 32 10.91 16.85 -5.49
CA ASP A 32 11.46 17.07 -4.15
C ASP A 32 10.37 17.11 -3.07
N GLU A 33 9.25 17.78 -3.33
CA GLU A 33 8.05 17.74 -2.46
C GLU A 33 7.59 16.29 -2.25
N LEU A 34 7.53 15.50 -3.34
CA LEU A 34 7.11 14.10 -3.29
C LEU A 34 8.11 13.22 -2.52
N LYS A 35 9.41 13.46 -2.67
CA LYS A 35 10.46 12.76 -1.93
C LYS A 35 10.34 13.01 -0.44
N ALA A 36 10.18 14.28 -0.04
CA ALA A 36 10.00 14.66 1.36
C ALA A 36 8.74 13.99 1.96
N LEU A 37 7.63 13.97 1.23
CA LEU A 37 6.40 13.32 1.68
C LEU A 37 6.58 11.80 1.87
N ASN A 38 7.28 11.13 0.95
CA ASN A 38 7.54 9.70 1.10
C ASN A 38 8.48 9.40 2.28
N GLN A 39 9.46 10.27 2.57
CA GLN A 39 10.29 10.14 3.77
C GLN A 39 9.45 10.25 5.05
N GLN A 40 8.53 11.21 5.12
CA GLN A 40 7.59 11.32 6.25
C GLN A 40 6.74 10.07 6.41
N MET A 41 6.24 9.50 5.30
CA MET A 41 5.47 8.27 5.31
C MET A 41 6.27 7.08 5.88
N PHE A 42 7.56 6.95 5.55
CA PHE A 42 8.39 5.87 6.10
C PHE A 42 8.61 6.03 7.61
N THR A 43 8.85 7.25 8.08
CA THR A 43 8.92 7.55 9.51
C THR A 43 7.62 7.15 10.22
N LEU A 44 6.47 7.53 9.66
CA LEU A 44 5.16 7.19 10.21
C LEU A 44 4.95 5.67 10.25
N LYS A 45 5.37 4.94 9.20
CA LYS A 45 5.28 3.46 9.17
C LYS A 45 6.10 2.80 10.27
N LYS A 46 7.32 3.29 10.54
CA LYS A 46 8.13 2.77 11.65
C LYS A 46 7.43 2.99 13.00
N GLN A 47 6.89 4.19 13.21
CA GLN A 47 6.12 4.51 14.42
C GLN A 47 4.86 3.64 14.55
N MET A 48 4.16 3.33 13.46
CA MET A 48 3.04 2.39 13.50
C MET A 48 3.47 1.00 13.94
N VAL A 49 4.62 0.51 13.45
CA VAL A 49 5.16 -0.80 13.88
C VAL A 49 5.50 -0.79 15.36
N ASP A 50 6.07 0.30 15.88
CA ASP A 50 6.30 0.47 17.32
C ASP A 50 4.99 0.40 18.10
N LYS A 51 3.94 1.12 17.65
CA LYS A 51 2.63 1.09 18.31
C LYS A 51 1.94 -0.27 18.21
N GLN A 52 2.16 -1.02 17.14
CA GLN A 52 1.65 -2.39 17.00
C GLN A 52 2.37 -3.34 17.95
N LEU A 53 3.67 -3.15 18.18
CA LEU A 53 4.45 -3.88 19.16
C LEU A 53 3.99 -3.56 20.58
N ASP A 54 3.86 -2.26 20.91
CA ASP A 54 3.40 -1.79 22.22
C ASP A 54 1.98 -2.32 22.55
N ALA A 55 1.11 -2.41 21.54
CA ALA A 55 -0.24 -2.94 21.68
C ALA A 55 -0.31 -4.48 21.71
N GLY A 56 0.81 -5.18 21.57
CA GLY A 56 0.88 -6.64 21.55
C GLY A 56 0.28 -7.28 20.29
N LEU A 57 0.00 -6.50 19.24
CA LEU A 57 -0.46 -7.02 17.94
C LEU A 57 0.69 -7.65 17.14
N LEU A 58 1.93 -7.37 17.54
CA LEU A 58 3.12 -7.73 16.79
C LEU A 58 4.25 -8.15 17.74
N ASP A 59 4.93 -9.22 17.38
CA ASP A 59 6.07 -9.74 18.13
C ASP A 59 7.35 -8.96 17.81
N GLN A 60 8.31 -8.93 18.74
CA GLN A 60 9.53 -8.13 18.63
C GLN A 60 10.39 -8.53 17.43
N GLU A 61 10.47 -9.83 17.13
CA GLU A 61 11.15 -10.31 15.93
C GLU A 61 10.46 -9.83 14.64
N LYS A 62 9.12 -9.88 14.61
CA LYS A 62 8.34 -9.46 13.45
C LYS A 62 8.44 -7.94 13.26
N ALA A 63 8.40 -7.16 14.34
CA ALA A 63 8.53 -5.72 14.30
C ALA A 63 9.89 -5.31 13.74
N THR A 64 10.95 -5.98 14.20
CA THR A 64 12.31 -5.78 13.68
C THR A 64 12.39 -6.08 12.19
N LYS A 65 11.87 -7.25 11.74
CA LYS A 65 11.82 -7.61 10.31
C LYS A 65 11.08 -6.58 9.46
N ILE A 66 9.95 -6.07 9.94
CA ILE A 66 9.16 -5.05 9.22
C ILE A 66 9.92 -3.73 9.13
N LYS A 67 10.59 -3.29 10.22
CA LYS A 67 11.41 -2.08 10.21
C LYS A 67 12.57 -2.18 9.21
N THR A 68 13.26 -3.32 9.16
CA THR A 68 14.31 -3.57 8.17
C THR A 68 13.76 -3.48 6.75
N PHE A 69 12.62 -4.10 6.47
CA PHE A 69 11.97 -4.02 5.16
C PHE A 69 11.59 -2.57 4.78
N ILE A 70 11.09 -1.79 5.75
CA ILE A 70 10.80 -0.36 5.57
C ILE A 70 12.07 0.40 5.16
N GLU A 71 13.21 0.12 5.79
CA GLU A 71 14.49 0.78 5.49
C GLU A 71 15.03 0.40 4.10
N GLU A 72 14.95 -0.88 3.73
CA GLU A 72 15.32 -1.32 2.39
C GLU A 72 14.46 -0.63 1.32
N ARG A 73 13.14 -0.56 1.56
CA ARG A 73 12.22 0.13 0.66
C ARG A 73 12.53 1.63 0.57
N GLN A 74 12.89 2.27 1.67
CA GLN A 74 13.30 3.67 1.69
C GLN A 74 14.53 3.90 0.82
N LYS A 75 15.57 3.07 0.98
CA LYS A 75 16.79 3.16 0.15
C LYS A 75 16.53 2.94 -1.34
N GLN A 76 15.72 1.93 -1.67
CA GLN A 76 15.32 1.68 -3.07
C GLN A 76 14.60 2.87 -3.67
N MET A 77 13.66 3.45 -2.92
CA MET A 77 12.89 4.59 -3.38
C MET A 77 13.77 5.84 -3.54
N GLU A 78 14.72 6.09 -2.63
CA GLU A 78 15.67 7.19 -2.77
C GLU A 78 16.55 7.03 -4.03
N ALA A 79 16.97 5.81 -4.36
CA ALA A 79 17.68 5.51 -5.60
C ALA A 79 16.80 5.70 -6.85
N ASP A 80 15.53 5.33 -6.78
CA ASP A 80 14.55 5.51 -7.85
C ASP A 80 14.29 7.01 -8.12
N PHE A 81 14.15 7.81 -7.07
CA PHE A 81 14.06 9.28 -7.17
C PHE A 81 15.32 9.88 -7.79
N ALA A 82 16.52 9.42 -7.39
CA ALA A 82 17.78 9.88 -7.98
C ALA A 82 17.90 9.59 -9.48
N LYS A 83 17.23 8.54 -9.97
CA LYS A 83 17.16 8.18 -11.40
C LYS A 83 15.99 8.86 -12.13
N GLY A 84 15.20 9.70 -11.46
CA GLY A 84 13.98 10.30 -12.00
C GLY A 84 12.86 9.28 -12.26
N GLN A 85 12.95 8.06 -11.71
CA GLN A 85 12.05 6.94 -11.98
C GLN A 85 11.18 6.66 -10.76
N TYR A 86 10.20 7.51 -10.46
CA TYR A 86 9.22 7.18 -9.42
C TYR A 86 8.17 6.20 -9.95
N THR A 87 8.17 4.98 -9.39
CA THR A 87 7.23 3.93 -9.78
C THR A 87 5.95 3.89 -8.93
N GLY A 88 5.86 4.73 -7.89
CA GLY A 88 4.66 4.86 -7.06
C GLY A 88 4.25 3.60 -6.31
N PHE A 89 3.01 3.60 -5.82
CA PHE A 89 2.46 2.54 -4.98
C PHE A 89 1.98 1.28 -5.73
N GLY A 90 2.26 1.12 -7.03
CA GLY A 90 1.53 0.13 -7.83
C GLY A 90 2.19 -0.47 -9.07
N LYS A 91 3.46 -0.20 -9.40
CA LYS A 91 4.08 -0.75 -10.62
C LYS A 91 4.72 -2.14 -10.46
N LYS A 92 4.24 -2.97 -9.54
CA LYS A 92 4.20 -4.39 -9.89
C LYS A 92 3.03 -4.49 -10.85
N GLN A 93 3.32 -4.49 -12.15
CA GLN A 93 2.36 -4.91 -13.17
C GLN A 93 1.54 -6.03 -12.54
N GLY A 94 0.23 -5.83 -12.43
CA GLY A 94 -0.66 -6.94 -12.20
C GLY A 94 -0.39 -7.92 -13.32
N GLN A 95 0.50 -8.89 -13.08
CA GLN A 95 0.36 -10.20 -13.64
C GLN A 95 -0.98 -10.65 -13.08
N GLY A 96 -2.05 -10.25 -13.80
CA GLY A 96 -3.40 -10.62 -13.49
C GLY A 96 -3.36 -12.11 -13.26
N PHE A 97 -4.01 -12.53 -12.17
CA PHE A 97 -4.31 -13.92 -11.84
C PHE A 97 -4.14 -14.79 -13.08
N ASN A 98 -2.97 -15.42 -13.20
CA ASN A 98 -2.73 -16.32 -14.30
C ASN A 98 -3.87 -17.35 -14.17
N LYS A 99 -4.74 -17.43 -15.18
CA LYS A 99 -5.89 -18.33 -15.25
C LYS A 99 -5.41 -19.79 -15.41
N GLY A 100 -4.44 -20.19 -14.61
CA GLY A 100 -3.74 -21.46 -14.64
C GLY A 100 -3.45 -22.05 -13.26
N CYS A 101 -3.69 -21.33 -12.16
CA CYS A 101 -3.76 -21.97 -10.84
C CYS A 101 -5.08 -22.73 -10.73
N LYS A 102 -5.12 -23.95 -11.29
CA LYS A 102 -6.06 -24.96 -10.82
C LYS A 102 -5.82 -25.09 -9.31
N ARG A 103 -6.76 -24.60 -8.49
CA ARG A 103 -6.86 -25.03 -7.10
C ARG A 103 -7.11 -26.53 -7.16
N GLN A 104 -6.07 -27.35 -7.01
CA GLN A 104 -6.28 -28.70 -6.52
C GLN A 104 -6.73 -28.49 -5.08
N ALA A 105 -8.03 -28.70 -4.84
CA ALA A 105 -8.52 -28.89 -3.49
C ALA A 105 -7.69 -30.04 -2.90
N PRO A 106 -7.10 -29.89 -1.70
CA PRO A 106 -6.54 -31.04 -1.03
C PRO A 106 -7.69 -32.03 -0.81
N ASP A 107 -7.54 -33.22 -1.38
CA ASP A 107 -8.47 -34.32 -1.19
C ASP A 107 -8.75 -34.50 0.29
N THR A 108 -10.03 -34.64 0.60
CA THR A 108 -10.61 -34.97 1.91
C THR A 108 -9.74 -35.92 2.74
N PRO A 109 -9.65 -35.73 4.07
CA PRO A 109 -8.93 -36.67 4.93
C PRO A 109 -9.56 -38.06 4.78
N LYS A 110 -8.76 -39.05 4.36
CA LYS A 110 -9.13 -40.45 4.53
C LYS A 110 -9.21 -40.72 6.02
N THR A 111 -10.42 -40.88 6.54
CA THR A 111 -10.66 -41.49 7.85
C THR A 111 -10.03 -42.88 7.87
N SER A 112 -8.97 -43.04 8.66
CA SER A 112 -8.44 -44.34 9.06
C SER A 112 -9.55 -45.14 9.76
N PRO A 113 -9.82 -46.40 9.37
CA PRO A 113 -10.72 -47.24 10.15
C PRO A 113 -10.05 -47.62 11.48
N SER A 114 -10.76 -47.36 12.56
CA SER A 114 -10.43 -47.76 13.93
C SER A 114 -10.25 -49.29 14.00
N PRO A 115 -9.23 -49.83 14.70
CA PRO A 115 -9.15 -51.25 14.95
C PRO A 115 -10.22 -51.65 15.98
N SER A 116 -11.08 -52.59 15.61
CA SER A 116 -12.02 -53.28 16.49
C SER A 116 -11.26 -54.34 17.28
N ASN A 117 -11.21 -54.18 18.61
CA ASN A 117 -10.75 -55.24 19.52
C ASN A 117 -11.87 -56.27 19.71
N THR A 118 -11.58 -57.53 19.37
CA THR A 118 -12.15 -58.73 19.99
C THR A 118 -11.12 -59.84 19.91
#